data_AF-A0A538EFB4-F1
#
_entry.id   AF-A0A538EFB4-F1
#
_cell.length_a   1.000
_cell.length_b   1.000
_cell.length_c   1.000
_cell.angle_alpha   90.00
_cell.angle_beta   90.00
_cell.angle_gamma   90.00
#
_symmetry.space_group_name_H-M   'P 1'
#
loop_
_entity.id
_entity.type
_entity.pdbx_description
1 polymer ?
#
loop_
_entity_poly.entity_id
_entity_poly.type
_entity_poly.pdbx_seq_one_letter_code
_entity_poly.pdbx_strand_id
1 'polypeptide(L)' 'MNRRPRLRIVAPNASPEEAAAVVAALERFMRDTVPPPAPPPPARNAWQRAALLEATGRAPDASPWD' A
#
# COMPACT_ATOMS: atom_id res chain seq x y z
N MET A 1 -47.35 -24.81 -24.12
CA MET A 1 -46.47 -24.19 -25.13
C MET A 1 -45.50 -23.26 -24.40
N ASN A 2 -44.26 -23.69 -24.14
CA ASN A 2 -43.29 -22.92 -23.35
C ASN A 2 -42.41 -22.07 -24.28
N ARG A 3 -42.61 -20.74 -24.29
CA ARG A 3 -41.68 -19.78 -24.92
C ARG A 3 -40.66 -19.32 -23.89
N ARG A 4 -39.59 -20.10 -23.68
CA ARG A 4 -38.44 -19.61 -22.89
C ARG A 4 -37.63 -18.63 -23.74
N PRO A 5 -37.38 -17.38 -23.27
CA PRO A 5 -36.50 -16.46 -23.96
C PRO A 5 -35.07 -17.00 -23.95
N ARG A 6 -34.43 -17.06 -25.13
CA ARG A 6 -33.00 -17.37 -25.25
C ARG A 6 -32.20 -16.11 -24.91
N LEU A 7 -31.68 -16.03 -23.69
CA LEU A 7 -30.74 -14.99 -23.30
C LEU A 7 -29.35 -15.34 -23.84
N ARG A 8 -28.72 -14.40 -24.54
CA ARG A 8 -27.36 -14.54 -25.06
C ARG A 8 -26.51 -13.45 -24.42
N ILE A 9 -25.47 -13.84 -23.67
CA ILE A 9 -24.52 -12.88 -23.12
C ILE A 9 -23.69 -12.35 -24.29
N VAL A 10 -23.86 -11.07 -24.61
CA VAL A 10 -23.07 -10.34 -25.60
C VAL A 10 -22.16 -9.41 -24.83
N ALA A 11 -21.06 -9.95 -24.32
CA ALA A 11 -19.90 -9.12 -23.99
C ALA A 11 -18.92 -9.32 -25.15
N PRO A 12 -18.57 -8.29 -25.94
CA PRO A 12 -17.38 -8.37 -26.75
C PRO A 12 -16.19 -8.52 -25.80
N ASN A 13 -15.25 -9.41 -26.12
CA ASN A 13 -13.92 -9.30 -25.54
C ASN A 13 -13.43 -7.88 -25.85
N ALA A 14 -13.01 -7.11 -24.85
CA ALA A 14 -12.55 -5.73 -25.06
C ALA A 14 -11.50 -5.71 -26.18
N SER A 15 -11.55 -4.70 -27.04
CA SER A 15 -10.49 -4.54 -28.04
C SER A 15 -9.14 -4.35 -27.33
N PRO A 16 -8.00 -4.68 -27.96
CA PRO A 16 -6.69 -4.42 -27.37
C PRO A 16 -6.51 -2.95 -26.94
N GLU A 17 -7.08 -2.02 -27.71
CA GLU A 17 -7.04 -0.58 -27.43
C GLU A 17 -7.89 -0.21 -26.22
N GLU A 18 -9.09 -0.79 -26.10
CA GLU A 18 -9.95 -0.58 -24.92
C GLU A 18 -9.29 -1.12 -23.65
N ALA A 19 -8.67 -2.30 -23.73
CA ALA A 19 -7.92 -2.86 -22.60
C ALA A 19 -6.73 -1.96 -22.21
N ALA A 20 -5.98 -1.45 -23.19
CA ALA A 20 -4.88 -0.53 -22.94
C ALA A 20 -5.37 0.79 -22.31
N ALA A 21 -6.51 1.32 -22.76
CA ALA A 21 -7.11 2.54 -22.21
C ALA A 21 -7.51 2.35 -20.73
N VAL A 22 -8.09 1.21 -20.38
CA VAL A 22 -8.46 0.89 -18.99
C VAL A 22 -7.22 0.76 -18.11
N VAL A 23 -6.17 0.08 -18.57
CA VAL A 23 -4.91 -0.06 -17.82
C VAL A 23 -4.26 1.31 -17.61
N ALA A 24 -4.16 2.13 -18.66
CA ALA A 24 -3.60 3.47 -18.56
C ALA A 24 -4.39 4.37 -17.59
N ALA A 25 -5.72 4.28 -17.61
CA ALA A 25 -6.58 5.00 -16.68
C ALA A 25 -6.37 4.54 -15.23
N LEU A 26 -6.22 3.22 -15.00
CA LEU A 26 -5.94 2.67 -13.69
C LEU A 26 -4.56 3.10 -13.16
N GLU A 27 -3.52 3.02 -13.99
CA GLU A 27 -2.18 3.47 -13.61
C GLU A 27 -2.17 4.96 -13.25
N ARG A 28 -2.88 5.77 -14.04
CA ARG A 28 -3.02 7.21 -13.76
C ARG A 28 -3.75 7.44 -12.45
N PHE A 29 -4.88 6.77 -12.23
CA PHE A 29 -5.64 6.86 -10.99
C PHE A 29 -4.76 6.48 -9.78
N MET A 30 -4.04 5.37 -9.85
CA MET A 30 -3.14 4.94 -8.76
C MET A 30 -2.06 5.98 -8.48
N ARG A 31 -1.50 6.62 -9.52
CA ARG A 31 -0.49 7.67 -9.36
C ARG A 31 -1.05 8.96 -8.78
N ASP A 32 -2.26 9.34 -9.18
CA ASP A 32 -2.91 10.56 -8.74
C ASP A 32 -3.53 10.43 -7.33
N THR A 33 -3.80 9.20 -6.89
CA THR A 33 -4.47 8.91 -5.60
C THR A 33 -3.56 8.27 -4.55
N VAL A 34 -2.23 8.31 -4.74
CA VAL A 34 -1.28 7.81 -3.74
C VAL A 34 -1.51 8.56 -2.41
N PRO A 35 -1.81 7.86 -1.30
CA PRO A 35 -1.92 8.50 0.00
C PRO A 35 -0.58 9.16 0.38
N PRO A 36 -0.59 10.28 1.12
CA PRO A 36 0.64 10.87 1.60
C PRO A 36 1.43 9.84 2.41
N PRO A 37 2.79 9.85 2.34
CA PRO A 37 3.61 8.96 3.15
C PRO A 37 3.21 9.04 4.62
N ALA A 38 3.18 7.90 5.30
CA ALA A 38 2.95 7.88 6.73
C ALA A 38 4.01 8.76 7.43
N PRO A 39 3.62 9.50 8.50
CA PRO A 39 4.59 10.26 9.26
C PRO A 39 5.68 9.31 9.81
N PRO A 40 6.92 9.80 9.98
CA PRO A 40 7.96 8.99 10.60
C PRO A 40 7.50 8.53 11.99
N PRO A 41 7.90 7.32 12.43
CA PRO A 41 7.60 6.88 13.78
C PRO A 41 8.19 7.88 14.79
N PRO A 42 7.55 8.04 15.96
CA PRO A 42 8.09 8.90 17.00
C PRO A 42 9.52 8.47 17.35
N ALA A 43 10.38 9.46 17.57
CA ALA A 43 11.74 9.20 18.04
C ALA A 43 11.66 8.39 19.36
N ARG A 44 12.40 7.28 19.43
CA ARG A 44 12.50 6.51 20.68
C ARG A 44 13.09 7.39 21.76
N ASN A 45 12.43 7.41 22.92
CA ASN A 45 12.95 8.17 24.05
C ASN A 45 14.33 7.57 24.47
N ALA A 46 15.19 8.41 25.03
CA ALA A 46 16.55 8.01 25.36
C ALA A 46 16.59 6.82 26.34
N TRP A 47 15.65 6.78 27.29
CA TRP A 47 15.50 5.70 28.27
C TRP A 47 15.13 4.34 27.67
N GLN A 48 14.19 4.31 26.73
CA GLN A 48 13.75 3.13 26.00
C GLN A 48 14.89 2.58 25.16
N ARG A 49 15.69 3.47 24.56
CA ARG A 49 16.89 3.07 23.83
C ARG A 49 17.94 2.47 24.75
N ALA A 50 18.21 3.12 25.89
CA ALA A 50 19.15 2.61 26.90
C ALA A 50 18.72 1.22 27.41
N ALA A 51 17.46 1.07 27.82
CA ALA A 51 16.93 -0.20 28.32
C ALA A 51 17.02 -1.35 27.30
N LEU A 52 16.74 -1.08 26.02
CA LEU A 52 16.88 -2.09 24.95
C LEU A 52 18.34 -2.51 24.74
N LEU A 53 19.28 -1.56 24.84
CA LEU A 53 20.71 -1.84 24.67
C LEU A 53 21.26 -2.61 25.87
N GLU A 54 20.93 -2.18 27.09
CA GLU A 54 21.25 -2.87 28.34
C GLU A 54 20.75 -4.33 28.32
N ALA A 55 19.51 -4.57 27.84
CA ALA A 55 18.96 -5.91 27.70
C ALA A 55 19.74 -6.82 26.73
N THR A 56 20.50 -6.24 25.81
CA THR A 56 21.39 -6.97 24.88
C THR A 56 22.85 -7.03 25.36
N GLY A 57 23.16 -6.47 26.55
CA GLY A 57 24.52 -6.33 27.06
C GLY A 57 25.37 -5.29 26.32
N ARG A 58 24.75 -4.40 25.53
CA ARG A 58 25.42 -3.33 24.79
C ARG A 58 25.22 -1.99 25.49
N ALA A 59 26.25 -1.15 25.52
CA ALA A 59 26.12 0.24 25.96
C ALA A 59 25.62 1.12 24.80
N PRO A 60 24.88 2.21 25.09
CA PRO A 60 24.56 3.21 24.07
C PRO A 60 25.80 4.02 23.67
N ASP A 61 25.85 4.45 22.41
CA ASP A 61 26.90 5.33 21.89
C ASP A 61 26.93 6.70 22.58
N ALA A 62 25.83 7.10 23.24
CA ALA A 62 25.71 8.29 24.08
C ALA A 62 24.88 7.96 25.33
N SER A 63 25.33 8.44 26.50
CA SER A 63 24.61 8.26 27.76
C SER A 63 23.32 9.08 27.77
N PRO A 64 22.21 8.56 28.31
CA PRO A 64 21.04 9.38 28.60
C PRO A 64 21.24 10.35 29.78
N TRP A 65 22.38 10.26 30.48
CA TRP A 65 22.73 11.07 31.66
C TRP A 65 23.74 12.19 31.40
N ASP A 66 24.35 12.23 30.22
CA ASP A 66 25.24 13.32 29.78
C ASP A 66 24.43 14.49 29.20
#